data_AF-A0A1Y5DB23-F1
#
_entry.id   AF-A0A1Y5DB23-F1
#
_cell.length_a   1.000
_cell.length_b   1.000
_cell.length_c   1.000
_cell.angle_alpha   90.00
_cell.angle_beta   90.00
_cell.angle_gamma   90.00
#
_symmetry.space_group_name_H-M   'P 1'
#
loop_
_entity.id
_entity.type
_entity.pdbx_description
1 polymer ?
#
loop_
_entity_poly.entity_id
_entity_poly.type
_entity_poly.pdbx_seq_one_letter_code
_entity_poly.pdbx_strand_id
1 'polypeptide(L)'
;YSLIIIDECHRVNLPSQDDGQLEMSGEEKGESSTNQYQQIIQKLMQVNPTVKLLGLTATPYRLGMGWIYQKHYRGMVRSEQKRPFEYCIYELPLRYLIKKKYLTPPTLVDATIEHYDFSALRENPSGEYSPTDVNHLLGKNHRVTKGIIEQVIELSEQRQGIMIFAATVDHAKEIYSYLPGEHSALVTGATDSTDRDNLIKAFKQKDIKYLVNVSVLTTGFDAPHVDMIAILRPTQSVSLYQQIIGRGLRLSENKKDCLVIDYTGNDFDLYQPEVGEKKPNSQSQPVQVPCPSCEFPNMFWGICDEDGYLVEHYGRRCQGLIDDPFDPGQPQHQCDYRFVFKECPHCGNENDIAARTCTTCKEVLVDPDDMLKKALQLKDSKVIRCAGVSLEELDGKDAGKLKIIYHDEEGAQLSESFDFTKPGQVKAFNEIFAKRISIRIGTKLGTAQDFQVSNLQQALKLENLLPCPDFVIARKQKYYWRIKNRLFDYEGHYRKANELR
;
A
#
# COMPACT_ATOMS: atom_id res chain seq x y z
N TYR A 1 -15.16 -34.01 12.41
CA TYR A 1 -14.21 -33.39 11.47
C TYR A 1 -13.02 -32.87 12.24
N SER A 2 -11.78 -33.21 11.83
CA SER A 2 -10.54 -32.72 12.48
C SER A 2 -9.92 -31.52 11.76
N LEU A 3 -10.21 -31.35 10.47
CA LEU A 3 -9.71 -30.26 9.62
C LEU A 3 -10.83 -29.74 8.72
N ILE A 4 -10.91 -28.42 8.60
CA ILE A 4 -11.75 -27.70 7.64
C ILE A 4 -10.81 -26.97 6.69
N ILE A 5 -10.92 -27.24 5.39
CA ILE A 5 -10.18 -26.53 4.35
C ILE A 5 -11.14 -25.57 3.65
N ILE A 6 -10.77 -24.30 3.60
CA ILE A 6 -11.50 -23.26 2.88
C ILE A 6 -10.68 -22.87 1.66
N ASP A 7 -11.14 -23.28 0.49
CA ASP A 7 -10.61 -22.78 -0.77
C ASP A 7 -11.11 -21.35 -1.04
N GLU A 8 -10.29 -20.55 -1.69
CA GLU A 8 -10.50 -19.10 -1.89
C GLU A 8 -10.89 -18.37 -0.60
N CYS A 9 -10.13 -18.61 0.47
CA CYS A 9 -10.45 -18.12 1.80
C CYS A 9 -10.52 -16.59 1.90
N HIS A 10 -9.97 -15.82 0.95
CA HIS A 10 -10.09 -14.36 0.82
C HIS A 10 -11.55 -13.85 0.75
N ARG A 11 -12.52 -14.74 0.59
CA ARG A 11 -13.96 -14.46 0.65
C ARG A 11 -14.55 -14.49 2.06
N VAL A 12 -13.81 -14.98 3.03
CA VAL A 12 -14.22 -15.02 4.43
C VAL A 12 -14.05 -13.62 5.01
N ASN A 13 -15.15 -12.88 5.12
CA ASN A 13 -15.21 -11.66 5.92
C ASN A 13 -15.53 -12.07 7.36
N LEU A 14 -14.69 -11.68 8.33
CA LEU A 14 -15.06 -11.65 9.74
C LEU A 14 -15.23 -10.19 10.15
N PRO A 15 -16.28 -9.83 10.93
CA PRO A 15 -16.42 -8.48 11.42
C PRO A 15 -15.17 -8.11 12.24
N SER A 16 -14.65 -6.91 11.98
CA SER A 16 -13.70 -6.25 12.85
C SER A 16 -14.37 -6.01 14.20
N GLN A 17 -13.68 -6.29 15.30
CA GLN A 17 -14.21 -6.04 16.65
C GLN A 17 -14.53 -4.55 16.93
N ASP A 18 -14.14 -3.64 16.02
CA ASP A 18 -14.54 -2.23 16.07
C ASP A 18 -16.04 -1.99 15.82
N ASP A 19 -16.77 -2.97 15.27
CA ASP A 19 -18.24 -2.91 15.21
C ASP A 19 -18.89 -3.10 16.59
N GLY A 20 -18.12 -3.51 17.61
CA GLY A 20 -18.59 -3.76 18.98
C GLY A 20 -18.58 -2.56 19.93
N GLN A 21 -18.20 -1.35 19.49
CA GLN A 21 -18.18 -0.15 20.37
C GLN A 21 -19.33 0.85 20.10
N LEU A 22 -20.28 0.51 19.24
CA LEU A 22 -21.52 1.30 19.02
C LEU A 22 -22.75 0.74 19.78
N GLU A 23 -22.56 -0.20 20.71
CA GLU A 23 -23.63 -0.68 21.59
C GLU A 23 -23.69 0.12 22.91
N MET A 24 -24.04 1.40 22.85
CA MET A 24 -24.53 2.15 24.02
C MET A 24 -25.58 3.22 23.63
N SER A 25 -26.33 2.98 22.55
CA SER A 25 -27.58 3.70 22.27
C SER A 25 -28.65 2.67 21.92
N GLY A 26 -29.62 2.50 22.82
CA GLY A 26 -30.68 1.49 22.75
C GLY A 26 -31.67 1.70 21.60
N GLU A 27 -31.25 1.39 20.39
CA GLU A 27 -32.14 1.16 19.25
C GLU A 27 -31.83 -0.22 18.66
N GLU A 28 -32.83 -1.11 18.72
CA GLU A 28 -32.82 -2.42 18.07
C GLU A 28 -32.65 -2.24 16.54
N LYS A 29 -31.40 -2.31 16.06
CA LYS A 29 -31.10 -2.51 14.63
C LYS A 29 -30.84 -3.99 14.39
N GLY A 30 -31.69 -4.56 13.54
CA GLY A 30 -31.86 -5.99 13.35
C GLY A 30 -30.62 -6.77 12.87
N GLU A 31 -30.74 -8.09 13.01
CA GLU A 31 -29.86 -9.14 12.48
C GLU A 31 -29.28 -8.77 11.11
N SER A 32 -28.05 -8.27 11.10
CA SER A 32 -27.37 -7.84 9.88
C SER A 32 -25.99 -8.50 9.78
N SER A 33 -25.99 -9.66 9.10
CA SER A 33 -24.88 -10.19 8.28
C SER A 33 -23.75 -11.03 8.91
N THR A 34 -24.05 -12.04 9.73
CA THR A 34 -23.11 -13.18 9.82
C THR A 34 -23.03 -13.87 8.45
N ASN A 35 -21.86 -13.83 7.79
CA ASN A 35 -21.62 -14.51 6.51
C ASN A 35 -21.86 -16.03 6.68
N GLN A 36 -22.48 -16.70 5.70
CA GLN A 36 -22.77 -18.15 5.72
C GLN A 36 -21.54 -19.00 6.11
N TYR A 37 -20.34 -18.58 5.68
CA TYR A 37 -19.09 -19.22 6.09
C TYR A 37 -18.89 -19.23 7.61
N GLN A 38 -19.19 -18.12 8.29
CA GLN A 38 -19.04 -18.01 9.75
C GLN A 38 -20.00 -18.95 10.47
N GLN A 39 -21.25 -19.01 10.03
CA GLN A 39 -22.25 -19.89 10.64
C GLN A 39 -21.83 -21.35 10.55
N ILE A 40 -21.30 -21.77 9.39
CA ILE A 40 -20.78 -23.12 9.17
C ILE A 40 -19.56 -23.38 10.08
N ILE A 41 -18.58 -22.47 10.09
CA ILE A 41 -17.37 -22.62 10.91
C ILE A 41 -17.73 -22.68 12.40
N GLN A 42 -18.58 -21.78 12.90
CA GLN A 42 -19.02 -21.75 14.28
C GLN A 42 -19.74 -23.05 14.66
N LYS A 43 -20.66 -23.54 13.81
CA LYS A 43 -21.38 -24.78 14.06
C LYS A 43 -20.45 -25.99 14.07
N LEU A 44 -19.46 -26.04 13.17
CA LEU A 44 -18.47 -27.12 13.15
C LEU A 44 -17.53 -27.06 14.37
N MET A 45 -17.17 -25.86 14.83
CA MET A 45 -16.39 -25.66 16.05
C MET A 45 -17.17 -26.02 17.32
N GLN A 46 -18.49 -25.81 17.36
CA GLN A 46 -19.34 -26.27 18.45
C GLN A 46 -19.35 -27.81 18.55
N VAL A 47 -19.35 -28.50 17.41
CA VAL A 47 -19.33 -29.98 17.36
C VAL A 47 -17.93 -30.53 17.70
N ASN A 48 -16.87 -29.89 17.20
CA ASN A 48 -15.49 -30.24 17.57
C ASN A 48 -14.67 -28.99 17.89
N PRO A 49 -14.49 -28.65 19.18
CA PRO A 49 -13.68 -27.51 19.61
C PRO A 49 -12.20 -27.59 19.20
N THR A 50 -11.70 -28.78 18.87
CA THR A 50 -10.29 -29.01 18.47
C THR A 50 -10.07 -28.97 16.96
N VAL A 51 -11.12 -28.71 16.17
CA VAL A 51 -11.04 -28.65 14.71
C VAL A 51 -10.03 -27.60 14.26
N LYS A 52 -9.22 -27.95 13.26
CA LYS A 52 -8.25 -27.03 12.65
C LYS A 52 -8.85 -26.40 11.39
N LEU A 53 -8.49 -25.14 11.14
CA LEU A 53 -8.91 -24.39 9.96
C LEU A 53 -7.70 -24.11 9.07
N LEU A 54 -7.79 -24.47 7.80
CA LEU A 54 -6.76 -24.20 6.79
C LEU A 54 -7.39 -23.42 5.63
N GLY A 55 -6.85 -22.23 5.34
CA GLY A 55 -7.26 -21.42 4.20
C GLY A 55 -6.29 -21.56 3.04
N LEU A 56 -6.82 -21.66 1.82
CA LEU A 56 -6.05 -21.61 0.58
C LEU A 56 -6.47 -20.37 -0.21
N THR A 57 -5.51 -19.59 -0.70
CA THR A 57 -5.80 -18.50 -1.61
C THR A 57 -4.60 -18.08 -2.43
N ALA A 58 -4.84 -17.63 -3.67
CA ALA A 58 -3.85 -16.94 -4.49
C ALA A 58 -3.79 -15.42 -4.23
N THR A 59 -4.78 -14.85 -3.54
CA THR A 59 -4.90 -13.39 -3.32
C THR A 59 -5.09 -13.11 -1.83
N PRO A 60 -4.00 -13.17 -1.04
CA PRO A 60 -4.06 -12.95 0.40
C PRO A 60 -4.30 -11.49 0.80
N TYR A 61 -4.10 -10.54 -0.12
CA TYR A 61 -4.35 -9.12 0.07
C TYR A 61 -5.43 -8.65 -0.90
N ARG A 62 -6.33 -7.78 -0.42
CA ARG A 62 -7.35 -7.11 -1.24
C ARG A 62 -7.36 -5.63 -0.91
N LEU A 63 -7.38 -4.79 -1.94
CA LEU A 63 -7.49 -3.35 -1.79
C LEU A 63 -8.75 -2.99 -0.98
N GLY A 64 -8.63 -2.04 -0.05
CA GLY A 64 -9.69 -1.65 0.88
C GLY A 64 -9.95 -2.63 2.04
N MET A 65 -9.68 -3.93 1.89
CA MET A 65 -9.87 -4.92 2.95
C MET A 65 -8.58 -5.28 3.69
N GLY A 66 -7.41 -5.14 3.06
CA GLY A 66 -6.12 -5.51 3.61
C GLY A 66 -5.82 -7.01 3.48
N TRP A 67 -4.91 -7.48 4.34
CA TRP A 67 -4.48 -8.89 4.38
C TRP A 67 -5.50 -9.79 5.08
N ILE A 68 -5.62 -11.03 4.63
CA ILE A 68 -6.44 -12.06 5.27
C ILE A 68 -5.77 -12.71 6.49
N TYR A 69 -4.47 -12.49 6.67
CA TYR A 69 -3.71 -13.03 7.79
C TYR A 69 -2.87 -11.96 8.51
N GLN A 70 -2.51 -12.22 9.78
CA GLN A 70 -1.73 -11.28 10.58
C GLN A 70 -0.22 -11.50 10.46
N LYS A 71 0.23 -12.74 10.62
CA LYS A 71 1.65 -13.11 10.69
C LYS A 71 2.02 -14.02 9.52
N HIS A 72 3.21 -13.85 8.97
CA HIS A 72 3.76 -14.67 7.92
C HIS A 72 4.90 -15.54 8.45
N TYR A 73 5.02 -16.78 7.99
CA TYR A 73 6.08 -17.72 8.44
C TYR A 73 7.51 -17.23 8.18
N ARG A 74 7.71 -16.23 7.31
CA ARG A 74 9.00 -15.55 7.10
C ARG A 74 9.33 -14.48 8.16
N GLY A 75 8.64 -14.49 9.30
CA GLY A 75 8.91 -13.58 10.41
C GLY A 75 8.44 -12.14 10.18
N MET A 76 7.32 -11.94 9.48
CA MET A 76 6.75 -10.59 9.24
C MET A 76 5.29 -10.49 9.67
N VAL A 77 4.90 -9.30 10.15
CA VAL A 77 3.53 -8.89 10.40
C VAL A 77 2.99 -8.19 9.15
N ARG A 78 1.82 -8.63 8.71
CA ARG A 78 1.06 -8.04 7.60
C ARG A 78 -0.13 -7.21 8.05
N SER A 79 -0.65 -7.46 9.25
CA SER A 79 -1.73 -6.64 9.82
C SER A 79 -1.70 -6.65 11.34
N GLU A 80 -1.79 -5.46 11.94
CA GLU A 80 -1.97 -5.30 13.39
C GLU A 80 -3.41 -5.62 13.83
N GLN A 81 -4.37 -5.38 12.92
CA GLN A 81 -5.77 -5.71 13.14
C GLN A 81 -5.98 -7.23 13.17
N LYS A 82 -6.94 -7.69 13.96
CA LYS A 82 -7.33 -9.10 14.00
C LYS A 82 -7.87 -9.54 12.64
N ARG A 83 -7.32 -10.63 12.10
CA ARG A 83 -7.72 -11.19 10.80
C ARG A 83 -8.32 -12.58 10.95
N PRO A 84 -9.05 -13.10 9.94
CA PRO A 84 -9.58 -14.46 9.95
C PRO A 84 -8.56 -15.55 10.21
N PHE A 85 -7.33 -15.37 9.73
CA PHE A 85 -6.23 -16.29 9.94
C PHE A 85 -5.11 -15.59 10.72
N GLU A 86 -4.59 -16.23 11.75
CA GLU A 86 -3.46 -15.65 12.49
C GLU A 86 -2.15 -15.80 11.70
N TYR A 87 -1.95 -16.95 11.05
CA TYR A 87 -0.70 -17.30 10.36
C TYR A 87 -0.91 -17.66 8.88
N CYS A 88 -0.08 -17.10 8.01
CA CYS A 88 0.29 -17.71 6.74
C CYS A 88 1.48 -18.65 6.99
N ILE A 89 1.20 -19.96 6.97
CA ILE A 89 2.19 -21.00 7.28
C ILE A 89 3.03 -21.43 6.09
N TYR A 90 2.60 -21.09 4.87
CA TYR A 90 3.30 -21.44 3.64
C TYR A 90 2.85 -20.50 2.50
N GLU A 91 3.79 -20.13 1.63
CA GLU A 91 3.54 -19.31 0.45
C GLU A 91 4.36 -19.89 -0.70
N LEU A 92 3.71 -20.08 -1.86
CA LEU A 92 4.35 -20.57 -3.07
C LEU A 92 4.42 -19.45 -4.12
N PRO A 93 5.60 -18.85 -4.36
CA PRO A 93 5.71 -17.70 -5.25
C PRO A 93 5.41 -18.05 -6.71
N LEU A 94 4.72 -17.15 -7.42
CA LEU A 94 4.40 -17.31 -8.85
C LEU A 94 5.68 -17.53 -9.70
N ARG A 95 6.74 -16.75 -9.43
CA ARG A 95 8.04 -16.89 -10.10
C ARG A 95 8.61 -18.30 -9.95
N TYR A 96 8.44 -18.93 -8.78
CA TYR A 96 8.91 -20.29 -8.54
C TYR A 96 8.14 -21.30 -9.39
N LEU A 97 6.81 -21.17 -9.44
CA LEU A 97 5.94 -22.04 -10.22
C LEU A 97 6.27 -21.99 -11.73
N ILE A 98 6.46 -20.80 -12.28
CA ILE A 98 6.86 -20.62 -13.68
C ILE A 98 8.26 -21.18 -13.94
N LYS A 99 9.25 -20.83 -13.09
CA LYS A 99 10.64 -21.31 -13.25
C LYS A 99 10.74 -22.83 -13.21
N LYS A 100 9.93 -23.49 -12.38
CA LYS A 100 9.87 -24.95 -12.25
C LYS A 100 8.92 -25.62 -13.26
N LYS A 101 8.32 -24.84 -14.17
CA LYS A 101 7.37 -25.33 -15.19
C LYS A 101 6.12 -26.00 -14.60
N TYR A 102 5.75 -25.64 -13.38
CA TYR A 102 4.45 -25.99 -12.80
C TYR A 102 3.32 -25.12 -13.39
N LEU A 103 3.68 -23.99 -14.00
CA LEU A 103 2.79 -23.12 -14.76
C LEU A 103 3.41 -22.81 -16.14
N THR A 104 2.55 -22.52 -17.11
CA THR A 104 2.93 -22.01 -18.43
C THR A 104 3.58 -20.63 -18.28
N PRO A 105 4.71 -20.37 -18.94
CA PRO A 105 5.35 -19.05 -18.89
C PRO A 105 4.49 -17.97 -19.59
N PRO A 106 4.35 -16.78 -18.99
CA PRO A 106 3.73 -15.64 -19.64
C PRO A 106 4.68 -14.96 -20.63
N THR A 107 4.13 -14.49 -21.75
CA THR A 107 4.77 -13.57 -22.70
C THR A 107 4.05 -12.23 -22.57
N LEU A 108 4.67 -11.27 -21.87
CA LEU A 108 4.13 -9.91 -21.73
C LEU A 108 4.47 -9.11 -23.00
N VAL A 109 3.47 -8.47 -23.60
CA VAL A 109 3.65 -7.58 -24.76
C VAL A 109 3.10 -6.21 -24.42
N ASP A 110 3.92 -5.19 -24.57
CA ASP A 110 3.48 -3.79 -24.43
C ASP A 110 2.53 -3.44 -25.57
N ALA A 111 1.42 -2.78 -25.23
CA ALA A 111 0.49 -2.25 -26.22
C ALA A 111 1.12 -1.05 -26.95
N THR A 112 1.85 -1.31 -28.03
CA THR A 112 2.64 -0.30 -28.75
C THR A 112 1.83 0.65 -29.65
N ILE A 113 0.55 0.37 -29.90
CA ILE A 113 -0.22 1.07 -30.95
C ILE A 113 -1.41 1.85 -30.37
N GLU A 114 -2.24 1.24 -29.53
CA GLU A 114 -3.40 1.89 -28.92
C GLU A 114 -3.53 1.47 -27.45
N HIS A 115 -3.51 2.44 -26.54
CA HIS A 115 -3.72 2.23 -25.11
C HIS A 115 -4.69 3.25 -24.55
N TYR A 116 -5.34 2.89 -23.45
CA TYR A 116 -6.12 3.84 -22.68
C TYR A 116 -5.20 4.66 -21.78
N ASP A 117 -5.42 5.97 -21.75
CA ASP A 117 -4.84 6.84 -20.73
C ASP A 117 -5.82 7.00 -19.56
N PHE A 118 -5.58 6.26 -18.48
CA PHE A 118 -6.36 6.37 -17.24
C PHE A 118 -5.77 7.37 -16.23
N SER A 119 -4.68 8.07 -16.56
CA SER A 119 -3.99 8.98 -15.63
C SER A 119 -4.86 10.14 -15.13
N ALA A 120 -5.89 10.50 -15.90
CA ALA A 120 -6.83 11.56 -15.54
C ALA A 120 -7.89 11.14 -14.49
N LEU A 121 -8.03 9.84 -14.19
CA LEU A 121 -9.03 9.35 -13.25
C LEU A 121 -8.57 9.56 -11.80
N ARG A 122 -9.51 9.94 -10.94
CA ARG A 122 -9.29 10.04 -9.50
C ARG A 122 -9.78 8.78 -8.80
N GLU A 123 -8.95 8.28 -7.89
CA GLU A 123 -9.28 7.13 -7.06
C GLU A 123 -10.12 7.55 -5.86
N ASN A 124 -10.98 6.65 -5.40
CA ASN A 124 -11.69 6.79 -4.13
C ASN A 124 -10.74 6.51 -2.93
N PRO A 125 -11.18 6.74 -1.68
CA PRO A 125 -10.36 6.45 -0.49
C PRO A 125 -9.92 4.98 -0.38
N SER A 126 -10.69 4.06 -0.96
CA SER A 126 -10.37 2.64 -1.04
C SER A 126 -9.36 2.31 -2.13
N GLY A 127 -8.91 3.28 -2.93
CA GLY A 127 -7.95 3.11 -4.03
C GLY A 127 -8.55 2.59 -5.34
N GLU A 128 -9.88 2.54 -5.48
CA GLU A 128 -10.56 2.10 -6.70
C GLU A 128 -11.05 3.29 -7.53
N TYR A 129 -11.10 3.12 -8.86
CA TYR A 129 -11.72 4.10 -9.76
C TYR A 129 -13.25 3.99 -9.74
N SER A 130 -13.93 5.14 -9.84
CA SER A 130 -15.38 5.16 -9.98
C SER A 130 -15.79 4.54 -11.33
N PRO A 131 -16.72 3.56 -11.37
CA PRO A 131 -17.24 3.02 -12.62
C PRO A 131 -17.83 4.09 -13.54
N THR A 132 -18.41 5.16 -12.99
CA THR A 132 -18.96 6.27 -13.77
C THR A 132 -17.89 7.02 -14.55
N ASP A 133 -16.76 7.29 -13.89
CA ASP A 133 -15.68 8.10 -14.45
C ASP A 133 -14.92 7.28 -15.49
N VAL A 134 -14.72 5.99 -15.21
CA VAL A 134 -14.19 5.01 -16.15
C VAL A 134 -15.08 4.94 -17.40
N ASN A 135 -16.40 4.79 -17.23
CA ASN A 135 -17.36 4.76 -18.36
C ASN A 135 -17.30 6.04 -19.20
N HIS A 136 -17.25 7.21 -18.56
CA HIS A 136 -17.20 8.48 -19.26
C HIS A 136 -15.90 8.66 -20.06
N LEU A 137 -14.76 8.19 -19.53
CA LEU A 137 -13.48 8.17 -20.24
C LEU A 137 -13.53 7.23 -21.45
N LEU A 138 -13.98 5.99 -21.23
CA LEU A 138 -14.06 4.97 -22.28
C LEU A 138 -15.05 5.38 -23.40
N GLY A 139 -16.18 5.97 -23.04
CA GLY A 139 -17.17 6.47 -24.01
C GLY A 139 -16.66 7.61 -24.91
N LYS A 140 -15.56 8.28 -24.54
CA LYS A 140 -14.90 9.25 -25.43
C LYS A 140 -13.88 8.59 -26.36
N ASN A 141 -13.49 7.35 -26.06
CA ASN A 141 -12.37 6.64 -26.67
C ASN A 141 -12.83 5.39 -27.45
N HIS A 142 -14.04 5.38 -28.00
CA HIS A 142 -14.57 4.25 -28.79
C HIS A 142 -13.65 3.78 -29.93
N ARG A 143 -12.93 4.71 -30.56
CA ARG A 143 -11.96 4.37 -31.62
C ARG A 143 -10.80 3.52 -31.07
N VAL A 144 -10.34 3.83 -29.86
CA VAL A 144 -9.28 3.10 -29.16
C VAL A 144 -9.78 1.70 -28.80
N THR A 145 -11.01 1.58 -28.28
CA THR A 145 -11.60 0.25 -28.02
C THR A 145 -11.64 -0.60 -29.29
N LYS A 146 -12.04 -0.02 -30.42
CA LYS A 146 -12.11 -0.75 -31.69
C LYS A 146 -10.73 -1.24 -32.15
N GLY A 147 -9.72 -0.37 -32.19
CA GLY A 147 -8.38 -0.77 -32.66
C GLY A 147 -7.70 -1.75 -31.70
N ILE A 148 -7.94 -1.63 -30.38
CA ILE A 148 -7.53 -2.66 -29.42
C ILE A 148 -8.13 -4.02 -29.78
N ILE A 149 -9.44 -4.10 -30.05
CA ILE A 149 -10.09 -5.38 -30.37
C ILE A 149 -9.63 -5.94 -31.72
N GLU A 150 -9.38 -5.08 -32.72
CA GLU A 150 -8.77 -5.49 -33.99
C GLU A 150 -7.40 -6.15 -33.76
N GLN A 151 -6.55 -5.53 -32.93
CA GLN A 151 -5.25 -6.10 -32.57
C GLN A 151 -5.38 -7.40 -31.77
N VAL A 152 -6.35 -7.49 -30.84
CA VAL A 152 -6.62 -8.72 -30.09
C VAL A 152 -6.99 -9.86 -31.05
N ILE A 153 -7.83 -9.59 -32.06
CA ILE A 153 -8.20 -10.59 -33.06
C ILE A 153 -6.97 -11.05 -33.85
N GLU A 154 -6.15 -10.13 -34.34
CA GLU A 154 -4.91 -10.41 -35.09
C GLU A 154 -3.94 -11.28 -34.26
N LEU A 155 -3.62 -10.87 -33.04
CA LEU A 155 -2.68 -11.61 -32.18
C LEU A 155 -3.24 -12.95 -31.69
N SER A 156 -4.56 -13.13 -31.75
CA SER A 156 -5.21 -14.36 -31.33
C SER A 156 -5.29 -15.43 -32.41
N GLU A 157 -4.87 -15.19 -33.66
CA GLU A 157 -5.05 -16.13 -34.77
C GLU A 157 -4.57 -17.55 -34.45
N GLN A 158 -3.37 -17.67 -33.85
CA GLN A 158 -2.78 -18.95 -33.44
C GLN A 158 -3.06 -19.35 -31.99
N ARG A 159 -3.97 -18.64 -31.32
CA ARG A 159 -4.36 -18.87 -29.92
C ARG A 159 -5.67 -19.65 -29.84
N GLN A 160 -5.79 -20.46 -28.80
CA GLN A 160 -6.91 -21.39 -28.58
C GLN A 160 -8.04 -20.76 -27.76
N GLY A 161 -7.71 -19.96 -26.74
CA GLY A 161 -8.70 -19.39 -25.84
C GLY A 161 -8.26 -18.03 -25.32
N ILE A 162 -9.13 -17.04 -25.48
CA ILE A 162 -8.83 -15.64 -25.20
C ILE A 162 -9.78 -15.13 -24.13
N MET A 163 -9.22 -14.63 -23.03
CA MET A 163 -10.00 -13.95 -22.01
C MET A 163 -9.76 -12.45 -22.08
N ILE A 164 -10.85 -11.68 -22.13
CA ILE A 164 -10.82 -10.22 -22.20
C ILE A 164 -11.43 -9.66 -20.92
N PHE A 165 -10.65 -8.88 -20.17
CA PHE A 165 -11.04 -8.27 -18.91
C PHE A 165 -11.46 -6.82 -19.13
N ALA A 166 -12.77 -6.60 -19.19
CA ALA A 166 -13.33 -5.28 -19.41
C ALA A 166 -13.46 -4.50 -18.09
N ALA A 167 -13.40 -3.17 -18.19
CA ALA A 167 -13.46 -2.28 -17.03
C ALA A 167 -14.85 -2.21 -16.39
N THR A 168 -15.90 -2.18 -17.22
CA THR A 168 -17.30 -2.01 -16.81
C THR A 168 -18.22 -2.85 -17.69
N VAL A 169 -19.49 -2.98 -17.30
CA VAL A 169 -20.51 -3.71 -18.09
C VAL A 169 -20.73 -3.07 -19.46
N ASP A 170 -20.76 -1.74 -19.56
CA ASP A 170 -20.97 -1.04 -20.84
C ASP A 170 -19.77 -1.20 -21.77
N HIS A 171 -18.56 -1.08 -21.21
CA HIS A 171 -17.33 -1.36 -21.95
C HIS A 171 -17.28 -2.81 -22.45
N ALA A 172 -17.72 -3.77 -21.63
CA ALA A 172 -17.75 -5.17 -22.03
C ALA A 172 -18.72 -5.44 -23.19
N LYS A 173 -19.87 -4.75 -23.22
CA LYS A 173 -20.81 -4.81 -24.35
C LYS A 173 -20.22 -4.21 -25.62
N GLU A 174 -19.51 -3.08 -25.49
CA GLU A 174 -18.80 -2.45 -26.61
C GLU A 174 -17.72 -3.37 -27.18
N ILE A 175 -16.83 -3.90 -26.33
CA ILE A 175 -15.81 -4.89 -26.71
C ILE A 175 -16.46 -6.07 -27.44
N TYR A 176 -17.53 -6.63 -26.86
CA TYR A 176 -18.23 -7.77 -27.42
C TYR A 176 -18.80 -7.47 -28.81
N SER A 177 -19.26 -6.23 -29.07
CA SER A 177 -19.79 -5.82 -30.37
C SER A 177 -18.75 -5.76 -31.50
N TYR A 178 -17.45 -5.70 -31.17
CA TYR A 178 -16.35 -5.70 -32.13
C TYR A 178 -15.75 -7.09 -32.37
N LEU A 179 -16.15 -8.10 -31.59
CA LEU A 179 -15.67 -9.46 -31.73
C LEU A 179 -16.53 -10.29 -32.71
N PRO A 180 -15.99 -11.39 -33.26
CA PRO A 180 -16.77 -12.34 -34.05
C PRO A 180 -17.85 -13.00 -33.18
N GLY A 181 -19.13 -12.62 -33.38
CA GLY A 181 -20.24 -13.00 -32.50
C GLY A 181 -20.42 -14.52 -32.32
N GLU A 182 -20.19 -15.32 -33.37
CA GLU A 182 -20.32 -16.80 -33.31
C GLU A 182 -19.25 -17.48 -32.45
N HIS A 183 -18.16 -16.79 -32.17
CA HIS A 183 -17.02 -17.33 -31.40
C HIS A 183 -16.79 -16.58 -30.09
N SER A 184 -17.74 -15.75 -29.66
CA SER A 184 -17.57 -14.86 -28.52
C SER A 184 -18.67 -15.03 -27.48
N ALA A 185 -18.33 -14.84 -26.21
CA ALA A 185 -19.27 -14.80 -25.10
C ALA A 185 -19.01 -13.59 -24.21
N LEU A 186 -20.08 -13.04 -23.63
CA LEU A 186 -20.04 -12.00 -22.61
C LEU A 186 -20.64 -12.52 -21.31
N VAL A 187 -19.87 -12.50 -20.23
CA VAL A 187 -20.32 -12.89 -18.89
C VAL A 187 -20.20 -11.70 -17.93
N THR A 188 -21.31 -11.32 -17.32
CA THR A 188 -21.41 -10.21 -16.36
C THR A 188 -22.05 -10.68 -15.05
N GLY A 189 -22.04 -9.84 -14.02
CA GLY A 189 -22.74 -10.12 -12.76
C GLY A 189 -24.25 -10.31 -12.90
N ALA A 190 -24.85 -9.81 -13.98
CA ALA A 190 -26.27 -9.92 -14.26
C ALA A 190 -26.63 -11.12 -15.17
N THR A 191 -25.65 -11.87 -15.67
CA THR A 191 -25.89 -13.07 -16.48
C THR A 191 -26.54 -14.15 -15.61
N ASP A 192 -27.65 -14.73 -16.08
CA ASP A 192 -28.35 -15.82 -15.37
C ASP A 192 -27.39 -16.97 -15.07
N SER A 193 -27.60 -17.66 -13.94
CA SER A 193 -26.70 -18.75 -13.54
C SER A 193 -26.63 -19.87 -14.58
N THR A 194 -27.76 -20.21 -15.19
CA THR A 194 -27.86 -21.28 -16.19
C THR A 194 -27.14 -20.89 -17.47
N ASP A 195 -27.37 -19.67 -17.94
CA ASP A 195 -26.71 -19.13 -19.14
C ASP A 195 -25.21 -19.00 -18.93
N ARG A 196 -24.79 -18.52 -17.77
CA ARG A 196 -23.38 -18.44 -17.40
C ARG A 196 -22.72 -19.82 -17.42
N ASP A 197 -23.36 -20.85 -16.87
CA ASP A 197 -22.82 -22.20 -16.85
C ASP A 197 -22.71 -22.78 -18.27
N ASN A 198 -23.70 -22.51 -19.14
CA ASN A 198 -23.68 -22.90 -20.54
C ASN A 198 -22.55 -22.22 -21.32
N LEU A 199 -22.39 -20.91 -21.17
CA LEU A 199 -21.31 -20.13 -21.83
C LEU A 199 -19.93 -20.59 -21.34
N ILE A 200 -19.78 -20.81 -20.03
CA ILE A 200 -18.54 -21.33 -19.45
C ILE A 200 -18.23 -22.73 -20.01
N LYS A 201 -19.24 -23.59 -20.12
CA LYS A 201 -19.07 -24.94 -20.68
C LYS A 201 -18.65 -24.89 -22.14
N ALA A 202 -19.32 -24.09 -22.97
CA ALA A 202 -18.98 -23.91 -24.39
C ALA A 202 -17.55 -23.37 -24.56
N PHE A 203 -17.15 -22.40 -23.75
CA PHE A 203 -15.77 -21.91 -23.73
C PHE A 203 -14.76 -22.99 -23.31
N LYS A 204 -15.04 -23.75 -22.25
CA LYS A 204 -14.19 -24.88 -21.82
C LYS A 204 -14.03 -25.95 -22.90
N GLN A 205 -15.06 -26.16 -23.72
CA GLN A 205 -15.09 -27.09 -24.84
C GLN A 205 -14.44 -26.54 -26.12
N LYS A 206 -14.02 -25.27 -26.12
CA LYS A 206 -13.46 -24.54 -27.27
C LYS A 206 -14.47 -24.28 -28.40
N ASP A 207 -15.76 -24.34 -28.11
CA ASP A 207 -16.81 -23.91 -29.05
C ASP A 207 -16.82 -22.38 -29.19
N ILE A 208 -16.36 -21.70 -28.14
CA ILE A 208 -16.20 -20.24 -28.06
C ILE A 208 -14.72 -19.93 -27.85
N LYS A 209 -14.19 -18.99 -28.64
CA LYS A 209 -12.78 -18.59 -28.61
C LYS A 209 -12.53 -17.37 -27.72
N TYR A 210 -13.46 -16.41 -27.67
CA TYR A 210 -13.32 -15.16 -26.91
C TYR A 210 -14.31 -15.09 -25.75
N LEU A 211 -13.81 -14.83 -24.55
CA LEU A 211 -14.63 -14.67 -23.35
C LEU A 211 -14.40 -13.31 -22.70
N VAL A 212 -15.36 -12.42 -22.89
CA VAL A 212 -15.37 -11.08 -22.28
C VAL A 212 -16.00 -11.17 -20.89
N ASN A 213 -15.34 -10.60 -19.88
CA ASN A 213 -15.84 -10.64 -18.51
C ASN A 213 -15.63 -9.35 -17.72
N VAL A 214 -16.51 -9.13 -16.73
CA VAL A 214 -16.45 -7.99 -15.80
C VAL A 214 -16.59 -8.49 -14.36
N SER A 215 -15.47 -8.72 -13.68
CA SER A 215 -15.43 -9.04 -12.23
C SER A 215 -16.19 -10.31 -11.79
N VAL A 216 -16.70 -11.14 -12.72
CA VAL A 216 -17.47 -12.36 -12.41
C VAL A 216 -16.67 -13.64 -12.48
N LEU A 217 -15.68 -13.73 -13.37
CA LEU A 217 -14.89 -14.94 -13.54
C LEU A 217 -13.74 -15.02 -12.53
N THR A 218 -13.92 -14.55 -11.30
CA THR A 218 -12.83 -14.45 -10.32
C THR A 218 -12.54 -15.76 -9.57
N THR A 219 -13.51 -16.67 -9.44
CA THR A 219 -13.32 -17.95 -8.71
C THR A 219 -14.00 -19.13 -9.38
N GLY A 220 -13.40 -20.32 -9.29
CA GLY A 220 -13.98 -21.59 -9.76
C GLY A 220 -14.05 -21.76 -11.28
N PHE A 221 -13.59 -20.77 -12.06
CA PHE A 221 -13.41 -20.89 -13.49
C PHE A 221 -12.03 -21.47 -13.82
N ASP A 222 -12.03 -22.59 -14.54
CA ASP A 222 -10.82 -23.30 -14.98
C ASP A 222 -10.94 -23.65 -16.47
N ALA A 223 -10.06 -23.06 -17.28
CA ALA A 223 -9.96 -23.32 -18.71
C ALA A 223 -8.47 -23.39 -19.09
N PRO A 224 -7.81 -24.55 -18.94
CA PRO A 224 -6.35 -24.66 -19.11
C PRO A 224 -5.85 -24.26 -20.51
N HIS A 225 -6.70 -24.41 -21.53
CA HIS A 225 -6.39 -24.06 -22.91
C HIS A 225 -6.28 -22.55 -23.18
N VAL A 226 -6.69 -21.69 -22.23
CA VAL A 226 -6.56 -20.22 -22.37
C VAL A 226 -5.10 -19.84 -22.49
N ASP A 227 -4.72 -19.29 -23.62
CA ASP A 227 -3.34 -18.98 -24.00
C ASP A 227 -3.15 -17.50 -24.41
N MET A 228 -4.20 -16.67 -24.22
CA MET A 228 -4.11 -15.22 -24.31
C MET A 228 -5.02 -14.53 -23.28
N ILE A 229 -4.47 -13.50 -22.62
CA ILE A 229 -5.16 -12.62 -21.68
C ILE A 229 -5.04 -11.18 -22.17
N ALA A 230 -6.17 -10.51 -22.41
CA ALA A 230 -6.23 -9.09 -22.74
C ALA A 230 -6.84 -8.31 -21.57
N ILE A 231 -6.08 -7.35 -21.03
CA ILE A 231 -6.47 -6.54 -19.87
C ILE A 231 -6.85 -5.14 -20.37
N LEU A 232 -8.14 -4.83 -20.36
CA LEU A 232 -8.70 -3.53 -20.75
C LEU A 232 -9.34 -2.84 -19.54
N ARG A 233 -8.98 -3.27 -18.34
CA ARG A 233 -9.42 -2.67 -17.07
C ARG A 233 -8.22 -2.10 -16.33
N PRO A 234 -8.29 -0.86 -15.84
CA PRO A 234 -7.25 -0.37 -14.95
C PRO A 234 -7.25 -1.27 -13.71
N THR A 235 -6.08 -1.82 -13.37
CA THR A 235 -5.90 -2.59 -12.15
C THR A 235 -5.15 -1.74 -11.14
N GLN A 236 -5.53 -1.86 -9.87
CA GLN A 236 -4.96 -1.05 -8.78
C GLN A 236 -4.24 -1.90 -7.74
N SER A 237 -4.03 -3.18 -8.05
CA SER A 237 -3.41 -4.15 -7.14
C SER A 237 -2.66 -5.19 -7.97
N VAL A 238 -1.39 -5.39 -7.60
CA VAL A 238 -0.53 -6.45 -8.14
C VAL A 238 -1.20 -7.80 -7.93
N SER A 239 -1.83 -8.03 -6.78
CA SER A 239 -2.59 -9.26 -6.50
C SER A 239 -3.70 -9.53 -7.51
N LEU A 240 -4.47 -8.50 -7.91
CA LEU A 240 -5.52 -8.66 -8.93
C LEU A 240 -4.92 -8.91 -10.31
N TYR A 241 -3.84 -8.21 -10.65
CA TYR A 241 -3.10 -8.40 -11.90
C TYR A 241 -2.56 -9.84 -12.03
N GLN A 242 -1.88 -10.34 -10.99
CA GLN A 242 -1.43 -11.73 -10.88
C GLN A 242 -2.58 -12.73 -10.97
N GLN A 243 -3.73 -12.43 -10.36
CA GLN A 243 -4.91 -13.30 -10.42
C GLN A 243 -5.49 -13.38 -11.84
N ILE A 244 -5.56 -12.26 -12.55
CA ILE A 244 -6.04 -12.20 -13.93
C ILE A 244 -5.13 -13.03 -14.83
N ILE A 245 -3.82 -12.77 -14.77
CA ILE A 245 -2.82 -13.47 -15.58
C ILE A 245 -2.77 -14.95 -15.24
N GLY A 246 -2.85 -15.30 -13.95
CA GLY A 246 -2.83 -16.67 -13.43
C GLY A 246 -3.86 -17.60 -14.09
N ARG A 247 -4.95 -17.07 -14.64
CA ARG A 247 -5.94 -17.85 -15.40
C ARG A 247 -5.38 -18.43 -16.69
N GLY A 248 -4.51 -17.68 -17.35
CA GLY A 248 -3.81 -18.11 -18.55
C GLY A 248 -2.57 -18.93 -18.28
N LEU A 249 -2.12 -19.10 -17.02
CA LEU A 249 -0.86 -19.80 -16.73
C LEU A 249 -1.01 -21.29 -16.45
N ARG A 250 -2.23 -21.83 -16.47
CA ARG A 250 -2.45 -23.28 -16.26
C ARG A 250 -1.84 -24.08 -17.42
N LEU A 251 -1.25 -25.24 -17.08
CA LEU A 251 -0.70 -26.15 -18.08
C LEU A 251 -1.81 -26.76 -18.94
N SER A 252 -1.57 -26.84 -20.24
CA SER A 252 -2.45 -27.52 -21.20
C SER A 252 -1.59 -28.19 -22.26
N GLU A 253 -2.13 -29.26 -22.85
CA GLU A 253 -1.46 -29.93 -23.96
C GLU A 253 -1.17 -28.95 -25.09
N ASN A 254 0.04 -29.02 -25.66
CA ASN A 254 0.55 -28.17 -26.74
C ASN A 254 0.66 -26.66 -26.45
N LYS A 255 0.34 -26.21 -25.24
CA LYS A 255 0.45 -24.81 -24.83
C LYS A 255 1.88 -24.46 -24.43
N LYS A 256 2.54 -23.60 -25.21
CA LYS A 256 3.94 -23.21 -25.00
C LYS A 256 4.08 -22.00 -24.08
N ASP A 257 3.22 -21.01 -24.27
CA ASP A 257 3.22 -19.75 -23.56
C ASP A 257 1.79 -19.23 -23.38
N CYS A 258 1.62 -18.21 -22.54
CA CYS A 258 0.41 -17.43 -22.45
C CYS A 258 0.73 -15.98 -22.83
N LEU A 259 0.13 -15.48 -23.92
CA LEU A 259 0.25 -14.09 -24.30
C LEU A 259 -0.54 -13.22 -23.32
N VAL A 260 0.08 -12.16 -22.81
CA VAL A 260 -0.58 -11.19 -21.92
C VAL A 260 -0.35 -9.81 -22.49
N ILE A 261 -1.44 -9.08 -22.68
CA ILE A 261 -1.41 -7.70 -23.18
C ILE A 261 -2.21 -6.83 -22.23
N ASP A 262 -1.56 -5.79 -21.70
CA ASP A 262 -2.19 -4.76 -20.88
C ASP A 262 -2.36 -3.47 -21.69
N TYR A 263 -3.61 -3.11 -21.93
CA TYR A 263 -4.00 -1.92 -22.71
C TYR A 263 -4.23 -0.69 -21.85
N THR A 264 -3.95 -0.77 -20.55
CA THR A 264 -4.30 0.26 -19.56
C THR A 264 -3.09 1.03 -19.04
N GLY A 265 -1.89 0.69 -19.52
CA GLY A 265 -0.65 1.34 -19.11
C GLY A 265 -0.25 1.04 -17.66
N ASN A 266 -0.71 -0.08 -17.08
CA ASN A 266 -0.25 -0.47 -15.76
C ASN A 266 1.22 -0.88 -15.82
N ASP A 267 2.04 -0.30 -14.96
CA ASP A 267 3.47 -0.62 -14.81
C ASP A 267 3.71 -1.65 -13.70
N PHE A 268 2.82 -2.65 -13.58
CA PHE A 268 2.99 -3.71 -12.59
C PHE A 268 3.94 -4.78 -13.12
N ASP A 269 5.02 -5.04 -12.38
CA ASP A 269 5.79 -6.26 -12.59
C ASP A 269 4.99 -7.45 -12.05
N LEU A 270 4.73 -8.44 -12.90
CA LEU A 270 4.05 -9.69 -12.53
C LEU A 270 4.72 -10.38 -11.33
N TYR A 271 6.02 -10.20 -11.15
CA TYR A 271 6.81 -10.80 -10.07
C TYR A 271 6.99 -9.87 -8.87
N GLN A 272 6.41 -8.67 -8.90
CA GLN A 272 6.50 -7.70 -7.83
C GLN A 272 5.85 -8.26 -6.56
N PRO A 273 6.50 -8.10 -5.39
CA PRO A 273 5.87 -8.47 -4.13
C PRO A 273 4.76 -7.48 -3.78
N GLU A 274 3.68 -7.99 -3.19
CA GLU A 274 2.65 -7.14 -2.62
C GLU A 274 3.17 -6.48 -1.33
N VAL A 275 3.32 -5.15 -1.37
CA VAL A 275 3.71 -4.33 -0.21
C VAL A 275 2.56 -4.30 0.81
N GLY A 276 1.31 -4.29 0.33
CA GLY A 276 0.10 -4.30 1.16
C GLY A 276 -0.37 -2.92 1.63
N GLU A 277 0.27 -1.86 1.16
CA GLU A 277 -0.15 -0.47 1.34
C GLU A 277 -0.37 0.18 -0.03
N LYS A 278 -1.15 1.25 -0.07
CA LYS A 278 -1.40 2.00 -1.31
C LYS A 278 -0.09 2.63 -1.80
N LYS A 279 0.16 2.54 -3.11
CA LYS A 279 1.27 3.22 -3.78
C LYS A 279 1.12 4.75 -3.59
N PRO A 280 2.06 5.45 -2.94
CA PRO A 280 1.91 6.88 -2.63
C PRO A 280 1.88 7.79 -3.86
N ASN A 281 2.72 7.51 -4.85
CA ASN A 281 2.80 8.24 -6.11
C ASN A 281 3.32 7.33 -7.24
N SER A 282 3.22 7.77 -8.50
CA SER A 282 3.62 6.98 -9.67
C SER A 282 5.10 6.60 -9.69
N GLN A 283 5.98 7.43 -9.14
CA GLN A 283 7.44 7.19 -9.07
C GLN A 283 7.83 6.17 -8.00
N SER A 284 6.92 5.84 -7.08
CA SER A 284 7.20 4.90 -6.01
C SER A 284 7.36 3.46 -6.52
N GLN A 285 8.38 2.78 -6.05
CA GLN A 285 8.63 1.36 -6.28
C GLN A 285 8.85 0.61 -4.95
N PRO A 286 8.68 -0.72 -4.91
CA PRO A 286 8.99 -1.49 -3.72
C PRO A 286 10.49 -1.49 -3.47
N VAL A 287 10.86 -1.12 -2.25
CA VAL A 287 12.24 -1.02 -1.80
C VAL A 287 12.43 -1.85 -0.54
N GLN A 288 13.60 -2.47 -0.41
CA GLN A 288 13.96 -3.21 0.80
C GLN A 288 14.67 -2.26 1.77
N VAL A 289 14.13 -2.12 2.98
CA VAL A 289 14.68 -1.25 4.03
C VAL A 289 14.95 -2.11 5.28
N PRO A 290 16.22 -2.40 5.60
CA PRO A 290 16.55 -3.15 6.81
C PRO A 290 16.17 -2.35 8.06
N CYS A 291 15.59 -3.03 9.05
CA CYS A 291 15.30 -2.42 10.35
C CYS A 291 16.60 -2.14 11.10
N PRO A 292 16.85 -0.92 11.59
CA PRO A 292 18.05 -0.66 12.39
C PRO A 292 18.10 -1.39 13.73
N SER A 293 16.94 -1.78 14.27
CA SER A 293 16.86 -2.44 15.57
C SER A 293 16.96 -3.97 15.48
N CYS A 294 16.26 -4.60 14.53
CA CYS A 294 16.20 -6.07 14.43
C CYS A 294 16.74 -6.63 13.11
N GLU A 295 17.30 -5.77 12.25
CA GLU A 295 17.88 -6.09 10.94
C GLU A 295 16.90 -6.70 9.93
N PHE A 296 15.62 -6.83 10.29
CA PHE A 296 14.60 -7.40 9.44
C PHE A 296 14.49 -6.62 8.11
N PRO A 297 14.55 -7.29 6.93
CA PRO A 297 14.44 -6.64 5.63
C PRO A 297 12.98 -6.29 5.32
N ASN A 298 12.56 -5.07 5.69
CA ASN A 298 11.19 -4.61 5.42
C ASN A 298 11.00 -4.33 3.93
N MET A 299 9.79 -4.56 3.42
CA MET A 299 9.40 -4.13 2.08
C MET A 299 8.43 -2.97 2.19
N PHE A 300 8.82 -1.81 1.67
CA PHE A 300 8.02 -0.59 1.66
C PHE A 300 7.94 0.01 0.27
N TRP A 301 7.04 0.97 0.06
CA TRP A 301 7.15 1.87 -1.06
C TRP A 301 8.30 2.86 -0.84
N GLY A 302 9.02 3.24 -1.91
CA GLY A 302 10.06 4.25 -1.87
C GLY A 302 10.47 4.73 -3.26
N ILE A 303 11.34 5.72 -3.32
CA ILE A 303 11.87 6.31 -4.55
C ILE A 303 13.37 6.02 -4.59
N CYS A 304 13.86 5.53 -5.73
CA CYS A 304 15.29 5.45 -5.99
C CYS A 304 15.70 6.48 -7.06
N ASP A 305 16.97 6.84 -7.07
CA ASP A 305 17.56 7.64 -8.15
C ASP A 305 17.81 6.79 -9.41
N GLU A 306 18.34 7.42 -10.46
CA GLU A 306 18.64 6.77 -11.75
C GLU A 306 19.67 5.63 -11.61
N ASP A 307 20.51 5.69 -10.59
CA ASP A 307 21.53 4.66 -10.29
C ASP A 307 20.97 3.52 -9.41
N GLY A 308 19.70 3.63 -8.98
CA GLY A 308 19.01 2.62 -8.18
C GLY A 308 19.23 2.74 -6.66
N TYR A 309 19.87 3.81 -6.19
CA TYR A 309 20.04 4.06 -4.75
C TYR A 309 18.77 4.62 -4.13
N LEU A 310 18.46 4.16 -2.93
CA LEU A 310 17.28 4.59 -2.19
C LEU A 310 17.40 6.07 -1.78
N VAL A 311 16.50 6.90 -2.29
CA VAL A 311 16.39 8.32 -1.96
C VAL A 311 15.49 8.51 -0.75
N GLU A 312 14.32 7.89 -0.77
CA GLU A 312 13.33 7.95 0.30
C GLU A 312 12.45 6.70 0.35
N HIS A 313 11.86 6.42 1.51
CA HIS A 313 10.88 5.34 1.68
C HIS A 313 9.70 5.81 2.54
N TYR A 314 8.57 5.14 2.39
CA TYR A 314 7.30 5.49 3.04
C TYR A 314 6.90 4.53 4.17
N GLY A 315 7.77 3.58 4.53
CA GLY A 315 7.54 2.69 5.67
C GLY A 315 7.46 3.43 7.00
N ARG A 316 6.47 3.07 7.83
CA ARG A 316 6.21 3.73 9.14
C ARG A 316 6.77 2.95 10.33
N ARG A 317 6.58 1.63 10.35
CA ARG A 317 7.00 0.73 11.43
C ARG A 317 7.64 -0.53 10.87
N CYS A 318 8.61 -1.09 11.58
CA CYS A 318 9.18 -2.38 11.24
C CYS A 318 8.10 -3.48 11.24
N GLN A 319 8.11 -4.31 10.20
CA GLN A 319 7.23 -5.45 10.01
C GLN A 319 7.80 -6.74 10.64
N GLY A 320 9.05 -6.75 11.09
CA GLY A 320 9.71 -7.94 11.62
C GLY A 320 9.05 -8.46 12.91
N LEU A 321 8.90 -9.78 12.99
CA LEU A 321 8.56 -10.50 14.22
C LEU A 321 9.84 -10.88 14.96
N ILE A 322 9.86 -10.61 16.26
CA ILE A 322 10.98 -10.93 17.15
C ILE A 322 10.51 -11.82 18.29
N ASP A 323 11.38 -12.71 18.72
CA ASP A 323 11.21 -13.50 19.94
C ASP A 323 11.70 -12.68 21.14
N ASP A 324 11.10 -12.87 22.32
CA ASP A 324 11.65 -12.29 23.55
C ASP A 324 12.85 -13.13 24.02
N PRO A 325 14.07 -12.56 24.05
CA PRO A 325 15.26 -13.30 24.48
C PRO A 325 15.19 -13.75 25.95
N PHE A 326 14.38 -13.06 26.77
CA PHE A 326 14.26 -13.27 28.20
C PHE A 326 13.06 -14.16 28.56
N ASP A 327 12.15 -14.40 27.63
CA ASP A 327 11.00 -15.28 27.80
C ASP A 327 10.69 -16.08 26.50
N PRO A 328 11.43 -17.18 26.25
CA PRO A 328 11.24 -18.01 25.06
C PRO A 328 9.85 -18.67 24.94
N GLY A 329 9.05 -18.61 26.01
CA GLY A 329 7.68 -19.13 26.04
C GLY A 329 6.64 -18.13 25.52
N GLN A 330 6.99 -16.85 25.36
CA GLN A 330 6.08 -15.83 24.86
C GLN A 330 5.90 -15.91 23.34
N PRO A 331 4.69 -15.62 22.83
CA PRO A 331 4.45 -15.55 21.40
C PRO A 331 5.23 -14.39 20.79
N GLN A 332 5.76 -14.61 19.58
CA GLN A 332 6.41 -13.59 18.78
C GLN A 332 5.59 -12.30 18.71
N HIS A 333 6.27 -11.18 18.93
CA HIS A 333 5.71 -9.84 18.84
C HIS A 333 6.39 -9.05 17.71
N GLN A 334 5.72 -8.00 17.24
CA GLN A 334 6.26 -7.13 16.20
C GLN A 334 7.35 -6.23 16.79
N CYS A 335 8.44 -6.04 16.06
CA CYS A 335 9.47 -5.07 16.41
C CYS A 335 8.88 -3.67 16.61
N ASP A 336 9.30 -3.01 17.69
CA ASP A 336 8.79 -1.69 18.07
C ASP A 336 9.46 -0.52 17.35
N TYR A 337 10.48 -0.79 16.54
CA TYR A 337 11.17 0.23 15.77
C TYR A 337 10.21 0.93 14.81
N ARG A 338 10.16 2.27 14.93
CA ARG A 338 9.39 3.15 14.06
C ARG A 338 10.32 4.00 13.21
N PHE A 339 10.13 3.91 11.91
CA PHE A 339 10.78 4.79 10.94
C PHE A 339 10.18 6.19 10.96
N VAL A 340 8.87 6.30 11.26
CA VAL A 340 8.16 7.57 11.41
C VAL A 340 7.31 7.51 12.67
N PHE A 341 7.38 8.55 13.50
CA PHE A 341 6.67 8.61 14.78
C PHE A 341 6.31 10.04 15.17
N LYS A 342 5.27 10.16 16.00
CA LYS A 342 5.02 11.37 16.79
C LYS A 342 5.26 11.11 18.27
N GLU A 343 5.94 12.04 18.91
CA GLU A 343 6.21 11.97 20.35
C GLU A 343 5.00 12.44 21.15
N CYS A 344 4.71 11.73 22.23
CA CYS A 344 3.70 12.15 23.17
C CYS A 344 4.18 13.42 23.91
N PRO A 345 3.42 14.53 23.90
CA PRO A 345 3.82 15.75 24.62
C PRO A 345 3.78 15.59 26.14
N HIS A 346 3.15 14.54 26.66
CA HIS A 346 3.00 14.28 28.10
C HIS A 346 4.09 13.37 28.66
N CYS A 347 4.43 12.28 27.97
CA CYS A 347 5.38 11.29 28.47
C CYS A 347 6.61 11.07 27.57
N GLY A 348 6.67 11.71 26.40
CA GLY A 348 7.77 11.55 25.43
C GLY A 348 7.75 10.22 24.67
N ASN A 349 6.78 9.34 24.92
CA ASN A 349 6.69 8.05 24.22
C ASN A 349 6.42 8.22 22.73
N GLU A 350 7.03 7.38 21.90
CA GLU A 350 6.82 7.36 20.45
C GLU A 350 5.49 6.68 20.11
N ASN A 351 4.70 7.30 19.23
CA ASN A 351 3.41 6.77 18.80
C ASN A 351 3.33 6.79 17.28
N ASP A 352 2.43 5.95 16.75
CA ASP A 352 2.05 6.02 15.35
C ASP A 352 1.56 7.43 15.00
N ILE A 353 1.90 7.93 13.82
CA ILE A 353 1.50 9.27 13.37
C ILE A 353 -0.03 9.44 13.34
N ALA A 354 -0.77 8.36 13.11
CA ALA A 354 -2.24 8.34 13.13
C ALA A 354 -2.83 8.12 14.55
N ALA A 355 -2.01 7.81 15.56
CA ALA A 355 -2.51 7.51 16.91
C ALA A 355 -3.21 8.74 17.53
N ARG A 356 -4.45 8.60 17.97
CA ARG A 356 -5.17 9.70 18.65
C ARG A 356 -4.88 9.77 20.16
N THR A 357 -4.38 8.68 20.72
CA THR A 357 -4.03 8.58 22.14
C THR A 357 -2.66 7.94 22.28
N CYS A 358 -1.94 8.32 23.33
CA CYS A 358 -0.64 7.74 23.60
C CYS A 358 -0.80 6.27 24.02
N THR A 359 -0.04 5.38 23.41
CA THR A 359 -0.06 3.95 23.73
C THR A 359 0.34 3.68 25.19
N THR A 360 1.26 4.49 25.72
CA THR A 360 1.81 4.38 27.08
C THR A 360 0.97 5.13 28.12
N CYS A 361 0.89 6.46 28.04
CA CYS A 361 0.23 7.25 29.10
C CYS A 361 -1.28 7.46 28.88
N LYS A 362 -1.83 6.96 27.77
CA LYS A 362 -3.26 7.06 27.37
C LYS A 362 -3.81 8.47 27.17
N GLU A 363 -3.00 9.51 27.39
CA GLU A 363 -3.37 10.90 27.10
C GLU A 363 -3.65 11.12 25.61
N VAL A 364 -4.55 12.06 25.33
CA VAL A 364 -4.91 12.44 23.96
C VAL A 364 -3.71 13.09 23.28
N LEU A 365 -3.30 12.52 22.15
CA LEU A 365 -2.27 13.12 21.31
C LEU A 365 -2.92 14.27 20.55
N VAL A 366 -2.31 15.45 20.63
CA VAL A 366 -2.83 16.63 19.95
C VAL A 366 -2.81 16.38 18.44
N ASP A 367 -3.98 16.47 17.82
CA ASP A 367 -4.13 16.38 16.37
C ASP A 367 -3.36 17.55 15.72
N PRO A 368 -2.50 17.28 14.72
CA PRO A 368 -1.67 18.30 14.12
C PRO A 368 -2.49 19.37 13.40
N ASP A 369 -3.67 19.05 12.83
CA ASP A 369 -4.58 20.02 12.20
C ASP A 369 -5.17 20.93 13.27
N ASP A 370 -5.60 20.37 14.41
CA ASP A 370 -6.09 21.17 15.52
C ASP A 370 -4.99 22.07 16.11
N MET A 371 -3.76 21.57 16.17
CA MET A 371 -2.61 22.36 16.60
C MET A 371 -2.35 23.53 15.64
N LEU A 372 -2.34 23.27 14.33
CA LEU A 372 -2.17 24.30 13.30
C LEU A 372 -3.32 25.31 13.34
N LYS A 373 -4.57 24.84 13.40
CA LYS A 373 -5.77 25.67 13.50
C LYS A 373 -5.71 26.60 14.70
N LYS A 374 -5.39 26.07 15.89
CA LYS A 374 -5.21 26.88 17.11
C LYS A 374 -4.07 27.87 16.95
N ALA A 375 -2.93 27.45 16.40
CA ALA A 375 -1.77 28.29 16.19
C ALA A 375 -2.04 29.43 15.20
N LEU A 376 -2.83 29.21 14.15
CA LEU A 376 -3.23 30.22 13.16
C LEU A 376 -4.23 31.25 13.73
N GLN A 377 -5.03 30.88 14.73
CA GLN A 377 -5.99 31.78 15.39
C GLN A 377 -5.34 32.74 16.39
N LEU A 378 -4.11 32.46 16.83
CA LEU A 378 -3.42 33.20 17.87
C LEU A 378 -2.59 34.35 17.28
N LYS A 379 -2.85 35.59 17.72
CA LYS A 379 -2.15 36.80 17.23
C LYS A 379 -0.66 36.86 17.59
N ASP A 380 -0.26 36.15 18.65
CA ASP A 380 1.13 36.06 19.13
C ASP A 380 1.83 34.77 18.66
N SER A 381 1.23 34.06 17.71
CA SER A 381 1.76 32.85 17.09
C SER A 381 2.12 33.14 15.64
N LYS A 382 3.19 32.51 15.16
CA LYS A 382 3.61 32.52 13.76
C LYS A 382 3.78 31.08 13.32
N VAL A 383 3.07 30.71 12.26
CA VAL A 383 3.18 29.41 11.60
C VAL A 383 3.81 29.68 10.24
N ILE A 384 4.89 28.98 9.93
CA ILE A 384 5.45 28.97 8.58
C ILE A 384 5.30 27.58 7.97
N ARG A 385 5.04 27.54 6.66
CA ARG A 385 5.08 26.33 5.85
C ARG A 385 6.51 26.14 5.41
N CYS A 386 7.21 25.21 6.05
CA CYS A 386 8.66 25.17 5.90
C CYS A 386 9.03 24.44 4.60
N ALA A 387 9.71 25.17 3.72
CA ALA A 387 10.16 24.71 2.41
C ALA A 387 11.64 24.30 2.41
N GLY A 388 12.40 24.74 3.40
CA GLY A 388 13.81 24.40 3.53
C GLY A 388 14.40 24.78 4.89
N VAL A 389 15.54 24.17 5.20
CA VAL A 389 16.32 24.43 6.41
C VAL A 389 17.75 24.77 6.01
N SER A 390 18.35 25.76 6.67
CA SER A 390 19.78 26.05 6.55
C SER A 390 20.44 26.13 7.92
N LEU A 391 21.75 25.87 7.95
CA LEU A 391 22.57 25.87 9.16
C LEU A 391 23.63 26.97 9.12
N GLU A 392 23.78 27.69 10.22
CA GLU A 392 24.83 28.72 10.38
C GLU A 392 25.57 28.51 11.71
N GLU A 393 26.89 28.67 11.70
CA GLU A 393 27.65 28.90 12.93
C GLU A 393 27.55 30.36 13.33
N LEU A 394 27.28 30.64 14.61
CA LEU A 394 27.25 32.00 15.12
C LEU A 394 28.67 32.48 15.49
N ASP A 395 28.99 33.71 15.11
CA ASP A 395 30.29 34.32 15.37
C ASP A 395 30.35 35.12 16.69
N GLY A 396 31.56 35.44 17.13
CA GLY A 396 31.81 36.38 18.22
C GLY A 396 31.48 35.83 19.61
N LYS A 397 30.63 36.53 20.38
CA LYS A 397 30.26 36.12 21.76
C LYS A 397 29.40 34.85 21.81
N ASP A 398 28.87 34.45 20.66
CA ASP A 398 28.00 33.29 20.49
C ASP A 398 28.71 32.13 19.75
N ALA A 399 30.04 32.21 19.60
CA ALA A 399 30.87 31.16 19.02
C ALA A 399 30.61 29.79 19.70
N GLY A 400 30.50 28.74 18.89
CA GLY A 400 30.12 27.40 19.34
C GLY A 400 28.61 27.11 19.36
N LYS A 401 27.77 28.07 18.93
CA LYS A 401 26.33 27.85 18.73
C LYS A 401 26.00 27.55 17.27
N LEU A 402 25.20 26.52 17.07
CA LEU A 402 24.55 26.21 15.79
C LEU A 402 23.23 26.96 15.72
N LYS A 403 23.04 27.79 14.70
CA LYS A 403 21.74 28.40 14.38
C LYS A 403 21.08 27.63 13.24
N ILE A 404 19.83 27.25 13.46
CA ILE A 404 18.99 26.57 12.46
C ILE A 404 17.97 27.59 11.97
N ILE A 405 17.88 27.77 10.66
CA ILE A 405 16.94 28.69 10.01
C ILE A 405 15.95 27.88 9.18
N TYR A 406 14.67 28.12 9.43
CA TYR A 406 13.55 27.54 8.72
C TYR A 406 12.99 28.58 7.76
N HIS A 407 12.95 28.24 6.47
CA HIS A 407 12.51 29.12 5.40
C HIS A 407 11.11 28.73 4.92
N ASP A 408 10.25 29.72 4.72
CA ASP A 408 8.95 29.58 4.06
C ASP A 408 9.07 29.79 2.54
N GLU A 409 8.09 29.33 1.76
CA GLU A 409 7.95 29.59 0.32
C GLU A 409 7.93 31.08 -0.02
N GLU A 410 7.41 31.89 0.90
CA GLU A 410 7.23 33.34 0.74
C GLU A 410 8.42 34.16 1.32
N GLY A 411 9.53 33.49 1.67
CA GLY A 411 10.74 34.13 2.19
C GLY A 411 10.69 34.50 3.68
N ALA A 412 9.62 34.14 4.39
CA ALA A 412 9.55 34.31 5.84
C ALA A 412 10.51 33.33 6.54
N GLN A 413 11.18 33.80 7.60
CA GLN A 413 12.10 32.98 8.38
C GLN A 413 11.70 32.87 9.84
N LEU A 414 12.00 31.71 10.42
CA LEU A 414 12.08 31.46 11.85
C LEU A 414 13.44 30.82 12.14
N SER A 415 14.01 31.09 13.32
CA SER A 415 15.27 30.47 13.69
C SER A 415 15.33 30.12 15.17
N GLU A 416 16.21 29.19 15.48
CA GLU A 416 16.61 28.83 16.84
C GLU A 416 18.10 28.53 16.88
N SER A 417 18.65 28.40 18.09
CA SER A 417 20.07 28.07 18.24
C SER A 417 20.29 27.04 19.34
N PHE A 418 21.27 26.17 19.12
CA PHE A 418 21.74 25.15 20.04
C PHE A 418 23.21 25.40 20.37
N ASP A 419 23.54 25.46 21.65
CA ASP A 419 24.90 25.69 22.11
C ASP A 419 25.67 24.38 22.25
N PHE A 420 26.53 24.08 21.27
CA PHE A 420 27.29 22.82 21.23
C PHE A 420 28.41 22.76 22.27
N THR A 421 28.68 23.85 23.00
CA THR A 421 29.57 23.82 24.17
C THR A 421 28.89 23.23 25.41
N LYS A 422 27.56 23.12 25.40
CA LYS A 422 26.75 22.63 26.54
C LYS A 422 26.18 21.24 26.24
N PRO A 423 26.55 20.20 27.00
CA PRO A 423 26.07 18.83 26.78
C PRO A 423 24.54 18.70 26.74
N GLY A 424 23.81 19.47 27.57
CA GLY A 424 22.35 19.45 27.57
C GLY A 424 21.71 19.98 26.28
N GLN A 425 22.35 20.95 25.62
CA GLN A 425 21.88 21.50 24.34
C GLN A 425 22.25 20.58 23.18
N VAL A 426 23.42 19.93 23.23
CA VAL A 426 23.79 18.85 22.30
C VAL A 426 22.80 17.70 22.42
N LYS A 427 22.41 17.31 23.64
CA LYS A 427 21.40 16.28 23.87
C LYS A 427 20.04 16.67 23.27
N ALA A 428 19.57 17.90 23.54
CA ALA A 428 18.31 18.40 23.00
C ALA A 428 18.31 18.45 21.45
N PHE A 429 19.43 18.85 20.84
CA PHE A 429 19.59 18.79 19.38
C PHE A 429 19.47 17.34 18.88
N ASN A 430 20.17 16.41 19.52
CA ASN A 430 20.13 15.01 19.12
C ASN A 430 18.75 14.36 19.35
N GLU A 431 18.04 14.71 20.41
CA GLU A 431 16.66 14.26 20.66
C GLU A 431 15.71 14.68 19.51
N ILE A 432 15.88 15.90 18.96
CA ILE A 432 15.04 16.40 17.87
C ILE A 432 15.46 15.81 16.50
N PHE A 433 16.76 15.81 16.20
CA PHE A 433 17.26 15.59 14.84
C PHE A 433 18.00 14.27 14.64
N ALA A 434 18.72 13.75 15.64
CA ALA A 434 19.68 12.66 15.43
C ALA A 434 19.02 11.37 14.94
N LYS A 435 17.84 11.00 15.47
CA LYS A 435 17.11 9.82 14.99
C LYS A 435 16.67 9.96 13.54
N ARG A 436 16.14 11.13 13.15
CA ARG A 436 15.72 11.41 11.76
C ARG A 436 16.92 11.49 10.80
N ILE A 437 18.04 12.04 11.26
CA ILE A 437 19.31 12.02 10.53
C ILE A 437 19.81 10.58 10.38
N SER A 438 19.74 9.76 11.44
CA SER A 438 20.15 8.34 11.43
C SER A 438 19.34 7.53 10.43
N ILE A 439 18.02 7.77 10.32
CA ILE A 439 17.17 7.16 9.30
C ILE A 439 17.69 7.54 7.90
N ARG A 440 17.87 8.85 7.61
CA ARG A 440 18.36 9.29 6.29
C ARG A 440 19.77 8.81 5.96
N ILE A 441 20.67 8.74 6.95
CA ILE A 441 22.02 8.18 6.79
C ILE A 441 21.92 6.67 6.53
N GLY A 442 21.10 5.95 7.29
CA GLY A 442 20.86 4.52 7.10
C GLY A 442 20.28 4.22 5.72
N THR A 443 19.37 5.06 5.22
CA THR A 443 18.83 4.99 3.86
C THR A 443 19.92 5.13 2.79
N LYS A 444 20.87 6.06 2.97
CA LYS A 444 21.95 6.33 1.99
C LYS A 444 23.14 5.38 2.07
N LEU A 445 23.50 4.92 3.26
CA LEU A 445 24.72 4.14 3.51
C LEU A 445 24.45 2.64 3.79
N GLY A 446 23.19 2.24 3.94
CA GLY A 446 22.82 0.84 4.22
C GLY A 446 23.24 0.34 5.60
N THR A 447 23.55 1.24 6.54
CA THR A 447 24.04 0.90 7.89
C THR A 447 23.05 1.32 8.98
N ALA A 448 22.79 0.41 9.93
CA ALA A 448 21.83 0.51 11.02
C ALA A 448 22.33 1.21 12.30
N GLN A 449 23.35 2.07 12.23
CA GLN A 449 23.92 2.66 13.45
C GLN A 449 23.19 3.93 13.87
N ASP A 450 22.79 3.99 15.14
CA ASP A 450 22.33 5.22 15.79
C ASP A 450 23.45 6.27 15.70
N PHE A 451 23.22 7.28 14.87
CA PHE A 451 24.18 8.34 14.61
C PHE A 451 23.87 9.54 15.51
N GLN A 452 24.79 9.86 16.41
CA GLN A 452 24.71 11.05 17.24
C GLN A 452 25.71 12.12 16.77
N VAL A 453 25.24 13.36 16.79
CA VAL A 453 26.06 14.53 16.50
C VAL A 453 26.77 14.95 17.78
N SER A 454 28.09 14.82 17.76
CA SER A 454 28.96 15.06 18.92
C SER A 454 29.53 16.48 18.97
N ASN A 455 29.64 17.16 17.82
CA ASN A 455 30.26 18.47 17.71
C ASN A 455 29.64 19.32 16.60
N LEU A 456 29.91 20.63 16.66
CA LEU A 456 29.33 21.63 15.76
C LEU A 456 29.71 21.41 14.28
N GLN A 457 30.97 21.07 14.02
CA GLN A 457 31.47 20.85 12.67
C GLN A 457 30.82 19.62 12.01
N GLN A 458 30.52 18.58 12.81
CA GLN A 458 29.73 17.43 12.38
C GLN A 458 28.30 17.87 12.04
N ALA A 459 27.67 18.73 12.84
CA ALA A 459 26.31 19.23 12.58
C ALA A 459 26.21 20.00 11.26
N LEU A 460 27.15 20.92 11.00
CA LEU A 460 27.17 21.74 9.78
C LEU A 460 27.32 20.89 8.51
N LYS A 461 28.13 19.83 8.55
CA LYS A 461 28.30 18.90 7.41
C LYS A 461 27.03 18.11 7.08
N LEU A 462 26.05 18.09 7.98
CA LEU A 462 24.79 17.35 7.83
C LEU A 462 23.65 18.23 7.34
N GLU A 463 23.91 19.48 6.92
CA GLU A 463 22.88 20.41 6.45
C GLU A 463 21.95 19.77 5.40
N ASN A 464 22.53 19.13 4.37
CA ASN A 464 21.77 18.45 3.31
C ASN A 464 21.04 17.17 3.76
N LEU A 465 21.30 16.69 4.98
CA LEU A 465 20.66 15.51 5.55
C LEU A 465 19.66 15.88 6.66
N LEU A 466 19.65 17.13 7.12
CA LEU A 466 18.75 17.57 8.17
C LEU A 466 17.30 17.42 7.69
N PRO A 467 16.40 16.78 8.47
CA PRO A 467 14.99 16.72 8.11
C PRO A 467 14.40 18.14 8.09
N CYS A 468 13.70 18.46 7.00
CA CYS A 468 12.89 19.67 6.94
C CYS A 468 11.51 19.35 7.55
N PRO A 469 11.06 20.07 8.59
CA PRO A 469 9.68 19.95 9.05
C PRO A 469 8.73 20.48 7.97
N ASP A 470 7.49 20.00 7.96
CA ASP A 470 6.44 20.54 7.08
C ASP A 470 5.92 21.90 7.58
N PHE A 471 5.82 22.03 8.92
CA PHE A 471 5.40 23.27 9.57
C PHE A 471 6.26 23.60 10.78
N VAL A 472 6.52 24.88 10.98
CA VAL A 472 7.18 25.39 12.20
C VAL A 472 6.27 26.41 12.88
N ILE A 473 6.00 26.18 14.16
CA ILE A 473 5.14 27.02 14.98
C ILE A 473 6.01 27.74 16.01
N ALA A 474 6.00 29.07 15.99
CA ALA A 474 6.68 29.91 16.96
C ALA A 474 5.71 30.83 17.70
N ARG A 475 6.08 31.21 18.93
CA ARG A 475 5.38 32.19 19.75
C ARG A 475 6.24 33.42 19.96
N LYS A 476 5.63 34.60 19.96
CA LYS A 476 6.33 35.87 20.19
C LYS A 476 6.72 35.99 21.67
N GLN A 477 8.02 36.13 21.95
CA GLN A 477 8.55 36.43 23.27
C GLN A 477 9.22 37.81 23.25
N LYS A 478 8.55 38.83 23.79
CA LYS A 478 8.97 40.24 23.84
C LYS A 478 9.44 40.80 22.47
N TYR A 479 10.68 40.49 22.07
CA TYR A 479 11.34 41.00 20.87
C TYR A 479 11.73 39.92 19.83
N TYR A 480 11.56 38.63 20.12
CA TYR A 480 11.93 37.55 19.20
C TYR A 480 10.88 36.44 19.12
N TRP A 481 10.96 35.61 18.08
CA TRP A 481 10.12 34.43 17.91
C TRP A 481 10.81 33.22 18.52
N ARG A 482 10.13 32.55 19.46
CA ARG A 482 10.62 31.30 20.03
C ARG A 482 9.87 30.14 19.41
N ILE A 483 10.59 29.22 18.78
CA ILE A 483 10.02 28.00 18.22
C ILE A 483 9.44 27.16 19.35
N LYS A 484 8.18 26.75 19.18
CA LYS A 484 7.45 25.88 20.10
C LYS A 484 7.37 24.47 19.56
N ASN A 485 6.92 24.34 18.31
CA ASN A 485 6.69 23.04 17.69
C ASN A 485 7.25 23.00 16.26
N ARG A 486 7.68 21.80 15.86
CA ARG A 486 8.08 21.44 14.50
C ARG A 486 7.24 20.22 14.16
N LEU A 487 6.42 20.32 13.13
CA LEU A 487 5.63 19.20 12.64
C LEU A 487 6.41 18.59 11.50
N PHE A 488 6.86 17.35 11.70
CA PHE A 488 7.46 16.52 10.67
C PHE A 488 6.43 15.49 10.22
N ASP A 489 6.55 15.04 8.97
CA ASP A 489 5.76 13.93 8.42
C ASP A 489 4.24 14.19 8.54
N TYR A 490 3.84 15.44 8.29
CA TYR A 490 2.47 15.91 8.46
C TYR A 490 1.54 15.29 7.41
N GLU A 491 0.48 14.64 7.91
CA GLU A 491 -0.62 14.06 7.14
C GLU A 491 -1.94 14.65 7.64
N GLY A 492 -2.44 15.68 6.94
CA GLY A 492 -3.64 16.42 7.35
C GLY A 492 -4.15 17.35 6.25
N HIS A 493 -5.12 18.20 6.55
CA HIS A 493 -5.84 18.99 5.52
C HIS A 493 -5.10 20.26 5.06
N TYR A 494 -4.20 20.79 5.89
CA TYR A 494 -3.38 21.95 5.54
C TYR A 494 -2.29 21.63 4.50
N ARG A 495 -2.23 22.42 3.44
CA ARG A 495 -1.24 22.31 2.35
C ARG A 495 0.20 22.43 2.86
N LYS A 496 1.07 21.48 2.46
CA LYS A 496 2.53 21.52 2.66
C LYS A 496 3.23 22.40 1.61
N ALA A 497 4.46 22.84 1.88
CA ALA A 497 5.22 23.66 0.92
C ALA A 497 5.43 22.94 -0.44
N ASN A 498 5.71 21.63 -0.40
CA ASN A 498 6.03 20.87 -1.61
C ASN A 498 4.80 20.39 -2.40
N GLU A 499 3.58 20.70 -1.95
CA GLU A 499 2.35 20.32 -2.64
C GLU A 499 1.96 21.40 -3.67
N LEU A 500 1.81 21.02 -4.93
CA LEU A 500 1.34 21.90 -6.01
C LEU A 500 -0.09 22.40 -5.75
N ARG A 501 -0.35 23.63 -6.18
CA ARG A 501 -1.58 24.38 -5.90
C ARG A 501 -2.76 23.99 -6.78
#